data_AF-Q0I7G2-F1
#
_entry.id   AF-Q0I7G2-F1
#
_cell.length_a   1.000
_cell.length_b   1.000
_cell.length_c   1.000
_cell.angle_alpha   90.00
_cell.angle_beta   90.00
_cell.angle_gamma   90.00
#
_symmetry.space_group_name_H-M   'P 1'
#
loop_
_entity.id
_entity.type
_entity.pdbx_description
1 polymer ?
#
loop_
_entity_poly.entity_id
_entity_poly.type
_entity_poly.pdbx_seq_one_letter_code
_entity_poly.pdbx_strand_id
1 'polypeptide(L)'
;MEGDGLSGLTINSKCSLLSGLVHTCIKSGLLAGHSNPFALVDYAAGEANHIPPAEEQDYRGLKGLVPTLLKRQLIPILIQTYTGCRISEVRRRKAEDFDLDEGTMEVVVETAKNKASERTIPLPPVVLDLLRDFDFVWGSAAHINKQIQTINPDLSSHSFRHGLTKLGRDLQSNEIAIEAMLGHRLSHSDMANRHGGKYGAEAMRKAVAPAWEQLDEWVGPVQ
;
A
#
# COMPACT_ATOMS: atom_id res chain seq x y z
N MET A 1 0.43 -37.11 16.30
CA MET A 1 0.34 -35.76 15.71
C MET A 1 1.49 -34.96 16.30
N GLU A 2 2.66 -35.00 15.65
CA GLU A 2 3.71 -34.02 15.91
C GLU A 2 3.19 -32.69 15.36
N GLY A 3 3.00 -31.70 16.24
CA GLY A 3 2.58 -30.38 15.80
C GLY A 3 3.73 -29.73 15.05
N ASP A 4 3.51 -29.36 13.79
CA ASP A 4 4.46 -28.55 13.04
C ASP A 4 4.86 -27.35 13.89
N GLY A 5 6.17 -27.22 14.15
CA GLY A 5 6.74 -26.09 14.87
C GLY A 5 6.46 -24.77 14.15
N LEU A 6 6.54 -23.65 14.87
CA LEU A 6 6.43 -22.33 14.25
C LEU A 6 7.60 -22.13 13.27
N SER A 7 7.31 -21.61 12.08
CA SER A 7 8.36 -21.23 11.13
C SER A 7 9.28 -20.15 11.71
N GLY A 8 10.55 -20.11 11.29
CA GLY A 8 11.52 -19.11 11.76
C GLY A 8 11.03 -17.67 11.61
N LEU A 9 10.34 -17.36 10.50
CA LEU A 9 9.70 -16.06 10.27
C LEU A 9 8.59 -15.76 11.30
N THR A 10 7.78 -16.77 11.65
CA THR A 10 6.72 -16.65 12.64
C THR A 10 7.30 -16.40 14.04
N ILE A 11 8.40 -17.08 14.38
CA ILE A 11 9.13 -16.87 15.63
C ILE A 11 9.70 -15.44 15.67
N ASN A 12 10.37 -15.00 14.60
CA ASN A 12 10.93 -13.65 14.48
C ASN A 12 9.84 -12.56 14.61
N SER A 13 8.71 -12.73 13.92
CA SER A 13 7.56 -11.82 13.99
C SER A 13 6.96 -11.73 15.39
N LYS A 14 6.80 -12.87 16.07
CA LYS A 14 6.29 -12.93 17.45
C LYS A 14 7.28 -12.29 18.44
N CYS A 15 8.58 -12.57 18.31
CA CYS A 15 9.63 -11.92 19.11
C CYS A 15 9.67 -10.40 18.89
N SER A 16 9.48 -9.94 17.66
CA SER A 16 9.40 -8.50 17.33
C SER A 16 8.17 -7.84 17.99
N LEU A 17 7.02 -8.50 17.93
CA LEU A 17 5.79 -8.02 18.58
C LEU A 17 5.95 -7.92 20.10
N LEU A 18 6.47 -8.98 20.74
CA LEU A 18 6.71 -9.01 22.19
C LEU A 18 7.74 -7.96 22.60
N SER A 19 8.80 -7.78 21.81
CA SER A 19 9.79 -6.71 22.02
C SER A 19 9.13 -5.32 21.99
N GLY A 20 8.26 -5.06 21.01
CA GLY A 20 7.52 -3.80 20.92
C GLY A 20 6.59 -3.55 22.11
N LEU A 21 5.92 -4.61 22.59
CA LEU A 21 5.06 -4.53 23.78
C LEU A 21 5.88 -4.21 25.04
N VAL A 22 6.95 -4.95 25.31
CA VAL A 22 7.83 -4.70 26.47
C VAL A 22 8.43 -3.30 26.41
N HIS A 23 8.88 -2.86 25.23
CA HIS A 23 9.39 -1.51 25.04
C HIS A 23 8.34 -0.42 25.36
N THR A 24 7.07 -0.66 25.02
CA THR A 24 5.96 0.24 25.35
C THR A 24 5.68 0.27 26.86
N CYS A 25 5.72 -0.89 27.52
CA CYS A 25 5.59 -0.99 28.98
C CYS A 25 6.73 -0.30 29.73
N ILE A 26 7.97 -0.38 29.23
CA ILE A 26 9.12 0.35 29.79
C ILE A 26 8.91 1.86 29.63
N LYS A 27 8.56 2.33 28.42
CA LYS A 27 8.35 3.76 28.13
C LYS A 27 7.19 4.38 28.90
N SER A 28 6.13 3.62 29.15
CA SER A 28 4.99 4.08 29.96
C SER A 28 5.25 4.03 31.47
N GLY A 29 6.43 3.55 31.90
CA GLY A 29 6.81 3.45 33.31
C GLY A 29 6.30 2.20 34.02
N LEU A 30 5.46 1.37 33.38
CA LEU A 30 4.94 0.13 33.95
C LEU A 30 6.05 -0.88 34.27
N LEU A 31 7.12 -0.90 33.47
CA LEU A 31 8.33 -1.70 33.68
C LEU A 31 9.57 -0.80 33.82
N ALA A 32 9.43 0.34 34.52
CA ALA A 32 10.56 1.23 34.75
C ALA A 32 11.74 0.48 35.40
N GLY A 33 12.95 0.70 34.89
CA GLY A 33 14.18 0.05 35.39
C GLY A 33 14.47 -1.35 34.83
N HIS A 34 13.53 -1.94 34.08
CA HIS A 34 13.79 -3.21 33.38
C HIS A 34 14.32 -2.98 31.96
N SER A 35 15.23 -3.85 31.52
CA SER A 35 15.69 -3.91 30.14
C SER A 35 14.74 -4.77 29.29
N ASN A 36 14.66 -4.49 28.00
CA ASN A 36 13.90 -5.33 27.08
C ASN A 36 14.70 -6.62 26.79
N PRO A 37 14.23 -7.81 27.23
CA PRO A 37 14.97 -9.06 27.07
C PRO A 37 15.10 -9.48 25.60
N PHE A 38 14.24 -8.96 24.72
CA PHE A 38 14.28 -9.22 23.29
C PHE A 38 15.32 -8.37 22.54
N ALA A 39 16.01 -7.44 23.22
CA ALA A 39 17.08 -6.64 22.61
C ALA A 39 18.31 -7.48 22.20
N LEU A 40 18.44 -8.68 22.76
CA LEU A 40 19.52 -9.63 22.46
C LEU A 40 19.16 -10.65 21.38
N VAL A 41 17.91 -10.61 20.88
CA VAL A 41 17.47 -11.50 19.81
C VAL A 41 18.07 -11.02 18.49
N ASP A 42 18.75 -11.91 17.79
CA ASP A 42 19.19 -11.66 16.43
C ASP A 42 18.00 -11.73 15.47
N TYR A 43 17.56 -10.57 15.01
CA TYR A 43 16.48 -10.44 14.04
C TYR A 43 16.95 -10.54 12.59
N ALA A 44 18.27 -10.62 12.33
CA ALA A 44 18.85 -10.67 10.99
C ALA A 44 18.54 -11.98 10.25
N ALA A 45 18.12 -13.03 10.97
CA ALA A 45 17.71 -14.32 10.41
C ALA A 45 16.35 -14.30 9.69
N GLY A 46 15.66 -13.15 9.66
CA GLY A 46 14.51 -12.98 8.78
C GLY A 46 15.00 -12.72 7.36
N GLU A 47 15.02 -13.73 6.50
CA GLU A 47 14.93 -13.45 5.06
C GLU A 47 13.70 -12.56 4.87
N ALA A 48 13.92 -11.31 4.48
CA ALA A 48 12.80 -10.44 4.13
C ALA A 48 12.10 -11.15 2.97
N ASN A 49 10.89 -11.64 3.21
CA ASN A 49 10.05 -12.18 2.13
C ASN A 49 9.98 -11.12 1.04
N HIS A 50 10.73 -11.33 -0.03
CA HIS A 50 10.81 -10.38 -1.13
C HIS A 50 9.48 -10.47 -1.85
N ILE A 51 8.63 -9.45 -1.66
CA ILE A 51 7.34 -9.39 -2.34
C ILE A 51 7.65 -9.08 -3.81
N PRO A 52 7.37 -10.00 -4.75
CA PRO A 52 7.68 -9.78 -6.14
C PRO A 52 6.85 -8.61 -6.69
N PRO A 53 7.42 -7.74 -7.53
CA PRO A 53 6.64 -6.75 -8.26
C PRO A 53 5.69 -7.46 -9.21
N ALA A 54 4.44 -6.96 -9.31
CA ALA A 54 3.53 -7.40 -10.35
C ALA A 54 4.10 -7.06 -11.74
N GLU A 55 4.02 -8.00 -12.66
CA GLU A 55 4.46 -7.85 -14.05
C GLU A 55 3.26 -7.75 -15.00
N GLU A 56 3.51 -7.47 -16.27
CA GLU A 56 2.47 -7.30 -17.29
C GLU A 56 1.41 -8.41 -17.26
N GLN A 57 1.84 -9.68 -17.19
CA GLN A 57 0.93 -10.83 -17.14
C GLN A 57 -0.01 -10.80 -15.92
N ASP A 58 0.47 -10.28 -14.78
CA ASP A 58 -0.33 -10.17 -13.56
C ASP A 58 -1.40 -9.07 -13.70
N TYR A 59 -1.04 -7.93 -14.32
CA TYR A 59 -2.00 -6.88 -14.66
C TYR A 59 -3.02 -7.35 -15.69
N ARG A 60 -2.59 -8.09 -16.72
CA ARG A 60 -3.50 -8.70 -17.69
C ARG A 60 -4.42 -9.74 -17.03
N GLY A 61 -3.96 -10.42 -15.99
CA GLY A 61 -4.80 -11.28 -15.16
C GLY A 61 -5.96 -10.55 -14.46
N LEU A 62 -5.79 -9.27 -14.12
CA LEU A 62 -6.86 -8.44 -13.54
C LEU A 62 -8.04 -8.30 -14.51
N LYS A 63 -7.81 -8.29 -15.83
CA LYS A 63 -8.88 -8.19 -16.84
C LYS A 63 -9.93 -9.29 -16.69
N GLY A 64 -9.50 -10.51 -16.35
CA GLY A 64 -10.41 -11.64 -16.10
C GLY A 64 -11.06 -11.58 -14.72
N LEU A 65 -10.35 -11.02 -13.72
CA LEU A 65 -10.82 -10.97 -12.35
C LEU A 65 -11.84 -9.84 -12.12
N VAL A 66 -11.57 -8.64 -12.65
CA VAL A 66 -12.35 -7.40 -12.43
C VAL A 66 -13.87 -7.60 -12.57
N PRO A 67 -14.39 -8.24 -13.63
CA PRO A 67 -15.85 -8.40 -13.82
C PRO A 67 -16.51 -9.30 -12.76
N THR A 68 -15.74 -10.10 -12.04
CA THR A 68 -16.25 -11.04 -11.02
C THR A 68 -16.29 -10.43 -9.62
N LEU A 69 -15.68 -9.27 -9.43
CA LEU A 69 -15.50 -8.64 -8.13
C LEU A 69 -16.68 -7.74 -7.76
N LEU A 70 -17.07 -7.79 -6.48
CA LEU A 70 -17.97 -6.79 -5.92
C LEU A 70 -17.24 -5.45 -5.80
N LYS A 71 -17.96 -4.31 -5.89
CA LYS A 71 -17.38 -2.95 -5.76
C LYS A 71 -16.45 -2.80 -4.55
N ARG A 72 -16.86 -3.35 -3.40
CA ARG A 72 -16.08 -3.37 -2.15
C ARG A 72 -14.72 -4.09 -2.23
N GLN A 73 -14.50 -4.91 -3.25
CA GLN A 73 -13.24 -5.60 -3.55
C GLN A 73 -12.53 -4.94 -4.74
N LEU A 74 -13.30 -4.64 -5.80
CA LEU A 74 -12.82 -4.02 -7.04
C LEU A 74 -12.17 -2.67 -6.80
N ILE A 75 -12.86 -1.74 -6.14
CA ILE A 75 -12.38 -0.36 -5.94
C ILE A 75 -11.03 -0.36 -5.19
N PRO A 76 -10.85 -1.09 -4.07
CA PRO A 76 -9.54 -1.20 -3.45
C PRO A 76 -8.46 -1.79 -4.34
N ILE A 77 -8.77 -2.80 -5.17
CA ILE A 77 -7.80 -3.38 -6.10
C ILE A 77 -7.35 -2.32 -7.10
N LEU A 78 -8.30 -1.61 -7.74
CA LEU A 78 -7.99 -0.57 -8.72
C LEU A 78 -7.19 0.59 -8.10
N ILE A 79 -7.57 1.07 -6.91
CA ILE A 79 -6.80 2.13 -6.23
C ILE A 79 -5.35 1.67 -6.01
N GLN A 80 -5.12 0.44 -5.56
CA GLN A 80 -3.75 -0.06 -5.33
C GLN A 80 -2.97 -0.24 -6.62
N THR A 81 -3.60 -0.79 -7.66
CA THR A 81 -3.01 -0.99 -8.98
C THR A 81 -2.56 0.32 -9.61
N TYR A 82 -3.39 1.35 -9.54
CA TYR A 82 -3.14 2.63 -10.22
C TYR A 82 -2.34 3.62 -9.38
N THR A 83 -2.39 3.55 -8.05
CA THR A 83 -1.76 4.57 -7.18
C THR A 83 -0.66 4.01 -6.28
N GLY A 84 -0.54 2.68 -6.18
CA GLY A 84 0.39 2.02 -5.28
C GLY A 84 0.09 2.25 -3.80
N CYS A 85 -1.09 2.77 -3.44
CA CYS A 85 -1.52 2.85 -2.04
C CYS A 85 -1.50 1.47 -1.37
N ARG A 86 -1.29 1.42 -0.07
CA ARG A 86 -1.43 0.17 0.69
C ARG A 86 -2.92 -0.15 0.87
N ILE A 87 -3.29 -1.43 0.88
CA ILE A 87 -4.67 -1.84 1.18
C ILE A 87 -5.19 -1.24 2.50
N SER A 88 -4.32 -1.08 3.50
CA SER A 88 -4.65 -0.48 4.79
C SER A 88 -4.89 1.02 4.71
N GLU A 89 -4.26 1.73 3.77
CA GLU A 89 -4.49 3.16 3.53
C GLU A 89 -5.88 3.36 2.92
N VAL A 90 -6.23 2.54 1.92
CA VAL A 90 -7.53 2.61 1.22
C VAL A 90 -8.70 2.23 2.14
N ARG A 91 -8.62 1.09 2.82
CA ARG A 91 -9.73 0.55 3.63
C ARG A 91 -10.09 1.38 4.86
N ARG A 92 -9.25 2.35 5.23
CA ARG A 92 -9.50 3.27 6.34
C ARG A 92 -10.18 4.56 5.89
N ARG A 93 -10.38 4.74 4.59
CA ARG A 93 -11.00 5.95 4.04
C ARG A 93 -12.51 5.90 4.17
N LYS A 94 -13.12 7.06 4.31
CA LYS A 94 -14.55 7.32 4.27
C LYS A 94 -14.86 8.21 3.07
N ALA A 95 -16.14 8.42 2.77
CA ALA A 95 -16.57 9.29 1.69
C ALA A 95 -15.92 10.69 1.72
N GLU A 96 -15.78 11.27 2.91
CA GLU A 96 -15.17 12.58 3.15
C GLU A 96 -13.66 12.67 2.81
N ASP A 97 -12.96 11.53 2.70
CA ASP A 97 -11.56 11.51 2.31
C ASP A 97 -11.38 11.59 0.77
N PHE A 98 -12.47 11.60 -0.01
CA PHE A 98 -12.44 11.63 -1.47
C PHE A 98 -13.01 12.94 -2.00
N ASP A 99 -12.23 13.63 -2.81
CA ASP A 99 -12.71 14.75 -3.62
C ASP A 99 -12.94 14.23 -5.05
N LEU A 100 -14.20 14.01 -5.41
CA LEU A 100 -14.55 13.45 -6.71
C LEU A 100 -14.46 14.49 -7.85
N ASP A 101 -14.51 15.78 -7.52
CA ASP A 101 -14.41 16.88 -8.49
C ASP A 101 -12.94 17.10 -8.87
N GLU A 102 -12.06 17.17 -7.87
CA GLU A 102 -10.61 17.24 -8.08
C GLU A 102 -10.00 15.88 -8.43
N GLY A 103 -10.77 14.80 -8.26
CA GLY A 103 -10.35 13.43 -8.53
C GLY A 103 -9.18 12.98 -7.65
N THR A 104 -9.29 13.19 -6.34
CA THR A 104 -8.22 12.88 -5.37
C THR A 104 -8.74 12.15 -4.12
N MET A 105 -7.81 11.54 -3.38
CA MET A 105 -8.03 10.87 -2.09
C MET A 105 -7.01 11.34 -1.07
N GLU A 106 -7.45 11.81 0.08
CA GLU A 106 -6.58 12.14 1.20
C GLU A 106 -6.16 10.87 1.95
N VAL A 107 -4.86 10.65 2.06
CA VAL A 107 -4.28 9.64 2.94
C VAL A 107 -3.74 10.35 4.17
N VAL A 108 -4.41 10.14 5.30
CA VAL A 108 -4.04 10.66 6.62
C VAL A 108 -3.81 9.47 7.53
N VAL A 109 -2.63 9.40 8.13
CA VAL A 109 -2.26 8.31 9.06
C VAL A 109 -2.31 8.86 10.48
N GLU A 110 -3.38 8.55 11.22
CA GLU A 110 -3.61 9.02 12.61
C GLU A 110 -2.43 8.77 13.56
N THR A 111 -1.62 7.74 13.27
CA THR A 111 -0.41 7.39 14.03
C THR A 111 0.81 7.35 13.12
N ALA A 112 1.00 8.36 12.27
CA ALA A 112 2.17 8.39 11.39
C ALA A 112 3.45 8.55 12.23
N LYS A 113 4.37 7.59 12.12
CA LYS A 113 5.74 7.75 12.61
C LYS A 113 6.45 8.95 11.94
N ASN A 114 5.94 9.43 10.79
CA ASN A 114 6.46 10.54 9.99
C ASN A 114 5.33 11.29 9.25
N LYS A 115 5.30 12.63 9.30
CA LYS A 115 4.35 13.49 8.54
C LYS A 115 4.36 13.28 7.02
N ALA A 116 5.45 12.75 6.46
CA ALA A 116 5.59 12.42 5.04
C ALA A 116 4.59 11.35 4.53
N SER A 117 3.88 10.66 5.42
CA SER A 117 2.84 9.71 5.03
C SER A 117 1.48 10.36 4.75
N GLU A 118 1.28 11.62 5.15
CA GLU A 118 0.09 12.41 4.83
C GLU A 118 0.19 13.01 3.43
N ARG A 119 -0.76 12.70 2.55
CA ARG A 119 -0.67 13.06 1.13
C ARG A 119 -2.02 13.00 0.42
N THR A 120 -2.14 13.84 -0.61
CA THR A 120 -3.28 13.89 -1.52
C THR A 120 -2.93 13.04 -2.75
N ILE A 121 -3.62 11.92 -2.93
CA ILE A 121 -3.37 10.96 -4.00
C ILE A 121 -4.30 11.24 -5.18
N PRO A 122 -3.78 11.46 -6.39
CA PRO A 122 -4.64 11.54 -7.57
C PRO A 122 -5.25 10.16 -7.87
N LEU A 123 -6.53 10.15 -8.24
CA LEU A 123 -7.26 8.94 -8.59
C LEU A 123 -7.49 8.86 -10.11
N PRO A 124 -7.46 7.65 -10.69
CA PRO A 124 -7.77 7.46 -12.10
C PRO A 124 -9.29 7.62 -12.34
N PRO A 125 -9.73 8.09 -13.52
CA PRO A 125 -11.15 8.32 -13.82
C PRO A 125 -12.06 7.12 -13.55
N VAL A 126 -11.60 5.91 -13.90
CA VAL A 126 -12.34 4.66 -13.68
C VAL A 126 -12.70 4.42 -12.21
N VAL A 127 -11.84 4.84 -11.28
CA VAL A 127 -12.11 4.74 -9.84
C VAL A 127 -13.14 5.78 -9.42
N LEU A 128 -13.06 7.00 -9.96
CA LEU A 128 -13.99 8.09 -9.64
C LEU A 128 -15.43 7.72 -10.01
N ASP A 129 -15.63 7.12 -11.18
CA ASP A 129 -16.95 6.68 -11.62
C ASP A 129 -17.54 5.62 -10.70
N LEU A 130 -16.73 4.66 -10.25
CA LEU A 130 -17.15 3.60 -9.32
C LEU A 130 -17.45 4.12 -7.91
N LEU A 131 -16.82 5.22 -7.49
CA LEU A 131 -17.00 5.80 -6.16
C LEU A 131 -18.32 6.57 -6.02
N ARG A 132 -18.91 7.05 -7.12
CA ARG A 132 -20.12 7.90 -7.10
C ARG A 132 -21.32 7.25 -6.42
N ASP A 133 -21.44 5.93 -6.51
CA ASP A 133 -22.53 5.14 -5.93
C ASP A 133 -22.04 4.09 -4.93
N PHE A 134 -20.78 4.23 -4.47
CA PHE A 134 -20.21 3.31 -3.50
C PHE A 134 -20.67 3.65 -2.07
N ASP A 135 -21.02 2.64 -1.29
CA ASP A 135 -21.51 2.78 0.09
C ASP A 135 -20.37 2.96 1.12
N PHE A 136 -19.12 3.01 0.67
CA PHE A 136 -17.92 3.09 1.51
C PHE A 136 -17.77 1.92 2.50
N VAL A 137 -18.36 0.77 2.18
CA VAL A 137 -18.20 -0.48 2.94
C VAL A 137 -17.13 -1.34 2.27
N TRP A 138 -15.91 -1.29 2.81
CA TRP A 138 -14.77 -2.01 2.24
C TRP A 138 -14.77 -3.52 2.49
N GLY A 139 -14.33 -4.31 1.51
CA GLY A 139 -14.05 -5.74 1.67
C GLY A 139 -12.89 -5.99 2.65
N SER A 140 -12.74 -7.22 3.16
CA SER A 140 -11.61 -7.56 4.04
C SER A 140 -10.31 -7.66 3.24
N ALA A 141 -9.18 -7.21 3.82
CA ALA A 141 -7.87 -7.30 3.15
C ALA A 141 -7.49 -8.76 2.85
N ALA A 142 -7.85 -9.70 3.72
CA ALA A 142 -7.64 -11.13 3.51
C ALA A 142 -8.42 -11.66 2.31
N HIS A 143 -9.68 -11.26 2.13
CA HIS A 143 -10.46 -11.67 0.95
C HIS A 143 -9.95 -11.03 -0.32
N ILE A 144 -9.55 -9.76 -0.28
CA ILE A 144 -8.96 -9.06 -1.43
C ILE A 144 -7.67 -9.75 -1.87
N ASN A 145 -6.75 -10.05 -0.94
CA ASN A 145 -5.53 -10.78 -1.26
C ASN A 145 -5.81 -12.19 -1.82
N LYS A 146 -6.79 -12.91 -1.26
CA LYS A 146 -7.20 -14.22 -1.81
C LYS A 146 -7.67 -14.12 -3.27
N GLN A 147 -8.40 -13.05 -3.64
CA GLN A 147 -8.82 -12.83 -5.03
C GLN A 147 -7.61 -12.51 -5.94
N ILE A 148 -6.68 -11.68 -5.48
CA ILE A 148 -5.44 -11.41 -6.22
C ILE A 148 -4.64 -12.70 -6.46
N GLN A 149 -4.56 -13.56 -5.45
CA GLN A 149 -3.81 -14.82 -5.52
C GLN A 149 -4.41 -15.85 -6.50
N THR A 150 -5.65 -15.66 -6.99
CA THR A 150 -6.17 -16.50 -8.07
C THR A 150 -5.57 -16.18 -9.43
N ILE A 151 -4.97 -14.99 -9.59
CA ILE A 151 -4.21 -14.61 -10.78
C ILE A 151 -2.84 -15.29 -10.73
N ASN A 152 -2.14 -15.09 -9.62
CA ASN A 152 -0.82 -15.65 -9.37
C ASN A 152 -0.64 -15.82 -7.84
N PRO A 153 -0.37 -17.04 -7.35
CA PRO A 153 -0.26 -17.34 -5.92
C PRO A 153 0.80 -16.53 -5.17
N ASP A 154 1.85 -16.07 -5.87
CA ASP A 154 2.96 -15.32 -5.28
C ASP A 154 2.64 -13.83 -5.12
N LEU A 155 1.51 -13.36 -5.67
CA LEU A 155 1.11 -11.98 -5.56
C LEU A 155 0.49 -11.66 -4.20
N SER A 156 0.65 -10.39 -3.83
CA SER A 156 -0.12 -9.74 -2.79
C SER A 156 -0.60 -8.37 -3.29
N SER A 157 -1.49 -7.74 -2.53
CA SER A 157 -1.80 -6.30 -2.71
C SER A 157 -0.55 -5.42 -2.84
N HIS A 158 0.53 -5.74 -2.12
CA HIS A 158 1.76 -4.96 -2.15
C HIS A 158 2.60 -5.19 -3.42
N SER A 159 2.38 -6.29 -4.14
CA SER A 159 3.07 -6.58 -5.40
C SER A 159 2.75 -5.54 -6.47
N PHE A 160 1.49 -5.09 -6.56
CA PHE A 160 1.08 -4.04 -7.50
C PHE A 160 1.72 -2.69 -7.20
N ARG A 161 1.97 -2.38 -5.93
CA ARG A 161 2.71 -1.17 -5.55
C ARG A 161 4.15 -1.23 -6.07
N HIS A 162 4.85 -2.35 -5.88
CA HIS A 162 6.19 -2.52 -6.43
C HIS A 162 6.19 -2.53 -7.96
N GLY A 163 5.17 -3.14 -8.57
CA GLY A 163 4.95 -3.14 -10.01
C GLY A 163 4.77 -1.73 -10.57
N LEU A 164 4.02 -0.85 -9.89
CA LEU A 164 3.84 0.55 -10.30
C LEU A 164 5.16 1.33 -10.26
N THR A 165 6.00 1.11 -9.24
CA THR A 165 7.36 1.70 -9.19
C THR A 165 8.22 1.22 -10.35
N LYS A 166 8.20 -0.10 -10.64
CA LYS A 166 8.94 -0.70 -11.76
C LYS A 166 8.47 -0.12 -13.10
N LEU A 167 7.16 -0.13 -13.34
CA LEU A 167 6.54 0.43 -14.54
C LEU A 167 6.86 1.91 -14.73
N GLY A 168 6.78 2.71 -13.66
CA GLY A 168 7.15 4.13 -13.72
C GLY A 168 8.60 4.35 -14.13
N ARG A 169 9.54 3.51 -13.67
CA ARG A 169 10.94 3.55 -14.09
C ARG A 169 11.11 3.16 -15.56
N ASP A 170 10.46 2.08 -15.98
CA ASP A 170 10.53 1.59 -17.36
C ASP A 170 9.99 2.63 -18.35
N LEU A 171 8.96 3.38 -17.96
CA LEU A 171 8.37 4.49 -18.71
C LEU A 171 9.07 5.84 -18.51
N GLN A 172 10.22 5.88 -17.81
CA GLN A 172 10.98 7.11 -17.52
C GLN A 172 10.13 8.23 -16.89
N SER A 173 9.16 7.85 -16.06
CA SER A 173 8.31 8.78 -15.32
C SER A 173 9.10 9.49 -14.23
N ASN A 174 8.54 10.58 -13.70
CA ASN A 174 9.19 11.33 -12.62
C ASN A 174 9.22 10.50 -11.32
N GLU A 175 10.38 9.88 -11.04
CA GLU A 175 10.56 8.99 -9.89
C GLU A 175 10.27 9.69 -8.56
N ILE A 176 10.64 10.96 -8.41
CA ILE A 176 10.37 11.72 -7.18
C ILE A 176 8.86 11.85 -6.92
N ALA A 177 8.09 12.13 -7.96
CA ALA A 177 6.64 12.26 -7.86
C ALA A 177 5.97 10.91 -7.53
N ILE A 178 6.45 9.81 -8.13
CA ILE A 178 5.97 8.45 -7.83
C ILE A 178 6.32 8.07 -6.38
N GLU A 179 7.56 8.27 -5.96
CA GLU A 179 8.02 8.02 -4.59
C GLU A 179 7.22 8.84 -3.56
N ALA A 180 6.88 10.09 -3.89
CA ALA A 180 6.01 10.94 -3.07
C ALA A 180 4.57 10.40 -2.98
N MET A 181 3.99 9.95 -4.10
CA MET A 181 2.67 9.29 -4.13
C MET A 181 2.66 8.01 -3.29
N LEU A 182 3.78 7.30 -3.24
CA LEU A 182 3.97 6.12 -2.41
C LEU A 182 4.19 6.48 -0.92
N GLY A 183 4.46 7.73 -0.57
CA GLY A 183 4.77 8.15 0.79
C GLY A 183 6.15 7.69 1.27
N HIS A 184 7.10 7.52 0.35
CA HIS A 184 8.50 7.29 0.68
C HIS A 184 9.18 8.60 1.10
N ARG A 185 10.20 8.52 1.97
CA ARG A 185 10.98 9.70 2.36
C ARG A 185 11.80 10.15 1.15
N LEU A 186 11.60 11.39 0.72
CA LEU A 186 12.33 11.95 -0.42
C LEU A 186 13.73 12.35 0.02
N SER A 187 14.77 11.81 -0.62
CA SER A 187 16.19 12.04 -0.26
C SER A 187 16.64 13.50 -0.39
N HIS A 188 15.95 14.31 -1.20
CA HIS A 188 16.43 15.63 -1.60
C HIS A 188 16.01 16.80 -0.70
N SER A 189 15.17 16.63 0.33
CA SER A 189 15.06 17.65 1.39
C SER A 189 14.50 17.12 2.71
N ASP A 190 15.33 17.17 3.75
CA ASP A 190 14.88 16.99 5.14
C ASP A 190 13.79 18.00 5.54
N MET A 191 13.73 19.16 4.87
CA MET A 191 12.72 20.20 5.11
C MET A 191 11.34 19.84 4.55
N ALA A 192 11.19 19.34 3.32
CA ALA A 192 9.87 18.91 2.83
C ALA A 192 9.34 17.71 3.63
N ASN A 193 10.23 16.80 4.04
CA ASN A 193 9.90 15.66 4.89
C ASN A 193 9.46 16.06 6.32
N ARG A 194 10.00 17.16 6.89
CA ARG A 194 9.68 17.67 8.24
C ARG A 194 8.50 18.64 8.27
N HIS A 195 8.32 19.44 7.23
CA HIS A 195 7.27 20.47 7.13
C HIS A 195 6.05 20.02 6.32
N GLY A 196 5.99 18.78 5.87
CA GLY A 196 4.84 18.27 5.11
C GLY A 196 4.71 18.95 3.75
N GLY A 197 5.84 19.14 3.05
CA GLY A 197 5.84 19.61 1.67
C GLY A 197 5.14 18.59 0.80
N LYS A 198 3.80 18.66 0.75
CA LYS A 198 2.96 17.81 -0.09
C LYS A 198 3.39 18.06 -1.53
N TYR A 199 3.92 17.04 -2.19
CA TYR A 199 4.03 17.08 -3.64
C TYR A 199 2.60 17.25 -4.18
N GLY A 200 2.38 18.21 -5.09
CA GLY A 200 1.03 18.52 -5.54
C GLY A 200 0.38 17.34 -6.24
N ALA A 201 -0.91 17.10 -6.00
CA ALA A 201 -1.66 16.00 -6.61
C ALA A 201 -1.61 16.04 -8.14
N GLU A 202 -1.61 17.23 -8.74
CA GLU A 202 -1.50 17.40 -10.20
C GLU A 202 -0.11 17.01 -10.74
N ALA A 203 0.94 17.33 -10.00
CA ALA A 203 2.30 16.90 -10.38
C ALA A 203 2.45 15.37 -10.26
N MET A 204 1.82 14.75 -9.26
CA MET A 204 1.72 13.29 -9.18
C MET A 204 0.89 12.72 -10.34
N ARG A 205 -0.26 13.32 -10.67
CA ARG A 205 -1.16 12.90 -11.76
C ARG A 205 -0.40 12.88 -13.09
N LYS A 206 0.30 13.97 -13.41
CA LYS A 206 1.14 14.06 -14.62
C LYS A 206 2.26 13.01 -14.64
N ALA A 207 2.86 12.72 -13.49
CA ALA A 207 3.94 11.75 -13.41
C ALA A 207 3.45 10.30 -13.59
N VAL A 208 2.26 9.96 -13.08
CA VAL A 208 1.72 8.60 -13.16
C VAL A 208 0.89 8.36 -14.41
N ALA A 209 0.48 9.41 -15.14
CA ALA A 209 -0.36 9.29 -16.33
C ALA A 209 0.16 8.26 -17.38
N PRO A 210 1.46 8.20 -17.72
CA PRO A 210 1.95 7.17 -18.65
C PRO A 210 1.73 5.74 -18.13
N ALA A 211 1.91 5.54 -16.81
CA ALA A 211 1.65 4.25 -16.19
C ALA A 211 0.15 3.92 -16.20
N TRP A 212 -0.73 4.91 -15.98
CA TRP A 212 -2.18 4.71 -16.07
C TRP A 212 -2.62 4.31 -17.48
N GLU A 213 -2.10 4.96 -18.51
CA GLU A 213 -2.40 4.59 -19.91
C GLU A 213 -1.99 3.14 -20.20
N GLN A 214 -0.81 2.72 -19.74
CA GLN A 214 -0.35 1.34 -19.91
C GLN A 214 -1.20 0.34 -19.09
N LEU A 215 -1.59 0.70 -17.87
CA LEU A 215 -2.46 -0.11 -17.03
C LEU A 215 -3.85 -0.26 -17.64
N ASP A 216 -4.40 0.79 -18.25
CA ASP A 216 -5.69 0.74 -18.94
C ASP A 216 -5.66 -0.24 -20.12
N GLU A 217 -4.53 -0.34 -20.84
CA GLU A 217 -4.34 -1.34 -21.89
C GLU A 217 -4.33 -2.78 -21.33
N TRP A 218 -3.68 -2.99 -20.18
CA TRP A 218 -3.52 -4.31 -19.58
C TRP A 218 -4.76 -4.80 -18.83
N VAL A 219 -5.33 -3.95 -17.98
CA VAL A 219 -6.52 -4.24 -17.17
C VAL A 219 -7.78 -4.24 -18.05
N GLY A 220 -7.81 -3.40 -19.09
CA GLY A 220 -8.94 -3.27 -19.99
C GLY A 220 -10.12 -2.50 -19.37
N PRO A 221 -11.23 -2.36 -20.11
CA PRO A 221 -12.39 -1.58 -19.67
C PRO A 221 -13.01 -2.22 -18.42
N VAL A 222 -13.18 -1.42 -17.38
CA VAL A 222 -13.97 -1.76 -16.20
C VAL A 222 -15.41 -1.35 -16.51
N GLN A 223 -16.32 -2.34 -16.57
CA GLN A 223 -17.76 -2.13 -16.79
C GLN A 223 -18.53 -2.02 -15.47
#